data_AF-A0A4P5R5X1-F1
#
_entry.id   AF-A0A4P5R5X1-F1
#
_cell.length_a   1.000
_cell.length_b   1.000
_cell.length_c   1.000
_cell.angle_alpha   90.00
_cell.angle_beta   90.00
_cell.angle_gamma   90.00
#
_symmetry.space_group_name_H-M   'P 1'
#
loop_
_entity.id
_entity.type
_entity.pdbx_description
1 polymer ?
#
loop_
_entity_poly.entity_id
_entity_poly.type
_entity_poly.pdbx_seq_one_letter_code
_entity_poly.pdbx_strand_id
1 'polypeptide(L)'
;MNQLHHHPGGTLIAAGLDDCRAGRVTPAACLIFVGWPRLERAGLDLTGCNVHRITEPEHRLYRLLGAEPGDPYSRYNALIRELISFEHSMEHEQARRRRAPAAAI
;
A
#
# COMPACT_ATOMS: atom_id res chain seq x y z
N MET A 1 9.44 -15.57 2.23
CA MET A 1 8.57 -15.10 1.14
C MET A 1 7.41 -14.33 1.76
N ASN A 2 7.24 -13.06 1.38
CA ASN A 2 6.47 -12.03 2.10
C ASN A 2 5.02 -12.42 2.38
N GLN A 3 4.58 -12.33 3.64
CA GLN A 3 3.19 -12.53 4.11
C GLN A 3 2.18 -11.64 3.36
N LEU A 4 2.64 -10.54 2.74
CA LEU A 4 1.83 -9.58 1.99
C LEU A 4 1.03 -10.23 0.85
N HIS A 5 1.62 -11.16 0.10
CA HIS A 5 0.99 -11.75 -1.09
C HIS A 5 -0.25 -12.60 -0.79
N HIS A 6 -0.48 -12.96 0.48
CA HIS A 6 -1.70 -13.66 0.90
C HIS A 6 -2.93 -12.74 0.99
N HIS A 7 -2.71 -11.42 0.97
CA HIS A 7 -3.78 -10.43 0.94
C HIS A 7 -4.08 -9.97 -0.50
N PRO A 8 -5.35 -9.68 -0.84
CA PRO A 8 -5.66 -8.98 -2.08
C PRO A 8 -4.88 -7.66 -2.14
N GLY A 9 -4.31 -7.33 -3.30
CA GLY A 9 -3.42 -6.16 -3.45
C GLY A 9 -2.01 -6.33 -2.88
N GLY A 10 -1.67 -7.49 -2.30
CA GLY A 10 -0.38 -7.74 -1.68
C GLY A 10 0.83 -7.60 -2.61
N THR A 11 0.68 -8.01 -3.86
CA THR A 11 1.73 -7.86 -4.88
C THR A 11 1.99 -6.38 -5.21
N LEU A 12 0.93 -5.56 -5.29
CA LEU A 12 1.04 -4.13 -5.54
C LEU A 12 1.74 -3.42 -4.36
N ILE A 13 1.38 -3.78 -3.13
CA ILE A 13 2.01 -3.23 -1.92
C ILE A 13 3.47 -3.65 -1.80
N ALA A 14 3.80 -4.91 -2.09
CA ALA A 14 5.19 -5.38 -2.09
C ALA A 14 6.04 -4.60 -3.10
N ALA A 15 5.55 -4.42 -4.34
CA ALA A 15 6.22 -3.61 -5.35
C ALA A 15 6.39 -2.15 -4.91
N GLY A 16 5.35 -1.57 -4.30
CA GLY A 16 5.39 -0.20 -3.79
C GLY A 16 6.42 0.00 -2.68
N LEU A 17 6.56 -0.96 -1.76
CA LEU A 17 7.59 -0.95 -0.72
C LEU A 17 8.99 -1.02 -1.30
N ASP A 18 9.21 -1.91 -2.27
CA ASP A 18 10.50 -2.04 -2.94
C ASP A 18 10.88 -0.76 -3.70
N ASP A 19 9.91 -0.15 -4.38
CA ASP A 19 10.09 1.12 -5.08
C ASP A 19 10.38 2.27 -4.12
N CYS A 20 9.62 2.43 -3.04
CA CYS A 20 9.83 3.54 -2.11
C CYS A 20 11.15 3.41 -1.33
N ARG A 21 11.56 2.19 -0.94
CA ARG A 21 12.87 1.94 -0.30
C ARG A 21 14.03 2.20 -1.24
N ALA A 22 13.86 1.92 -2.52
CA ALA A 22 14.84 2.25 -3.56
C ALA A 22 14.81 3.75 -3.96
N GLY A 23 13.92 4.56 -3.37
CA GLY A 23 13.76 5.96 -3.71
C GLY A 23 13.16 6.20 -5.10
N ARG A 24 12.52 5.19 -5.70
CA ARG A 24 11.82 5.31 -6.99
C ARG A 24 10.44 5.91 -6.79
N VAL A 25 10.03 6.76 -7.74
CA VAL A 25 8.72 7.41 -7.74
C VAL A 25 7.85 6.74 -8.81
N THR A 26 7.14 5.69 -8.41
CA THR A 26 6.26 4.88 -9.27
C THR A 26 4.81 4.97 -8.78
N PRO A 27 3.82 4.52 -9.59
CA PRO A 27 2.44 4.43 -9.13
C PRO A 27 2.29 3.60 -7.84
N ALA A 28 2.99 2.45 -7.75
CA ALA A 28 2.96 1.60 -6.57
C ALA A 28 3.60 2.26 -5.34
N ALA A 29 4.74 2.97 -5.51
CA ALA A 29 5.34 3.74 -4.43
C ALA A 29 4.42 4.88 -3.95
N CYS A 30 3.75 5.58 -4.87
CA CYS A 30 2.80 6.63 -4.51
C CYS A 30 1.66 6.08 -3.64
N LEU A 31 1.15 4.88 -3.95
CA LEU A 31 0.09 4.23 -3.15
C LEU A 31 0.51 3.95 -1.71
N ILE A 32 1.78 3.60 -1.45
CA ILE A 32 2.28 3.44 -0.07
C ILE A 32 2.11 4.73 0.71
N PHE A 33 2.37 5.88 0.09
CA PHE A 33 2.22 7.18 0.74
C PHE A 33 0.76 7.65 0.82
N VAL A 34 -0.09 7.31 -0.17
CA VAL A 34 -1.54 7.55 -0.09
C VAL A 34 -2.15 6.79 1.09
N GLY A 35 -1.83 5.49 1.22
CA GLY A 35 -2.34 4.63 2.29
C GLY A 35 -1.57 4.72 3.61
N TRP A 36 -0.54 5.58 3.70
CA TRP A 36 0.45 5.54 4.80
C TRP A 36 -0.18 5.42 6.19
N PRO A 37 -1.15 6.28 6.59
CA PRO A 37 -1.67 6.25 7.96
C PRO A 37 -2.39 4.93 8.29
N ARG A 38 -3.07 4.32 7.32
CA ARG A 38 -3.79 3.06 7.53
C ARG A 38 -2.86 1.86 7.49
N LEU A 39 -1.92 1.85 6.54
CA LEU A 39 -0.90 0.79 6.44
C LEU A 39 -0.05 0.72 7.70
N GLU A 40 0.38 1.87 8.23
CA GLU A 40 1.12 1.96 9.49
C GLU A 40 0.30 1.44 10.68
N ARG A 41 -0.96 1.86 10.81
CA ARG A 41 -1.87 1.38 11.87
C ARG A 41 -2.15 -0.12 11.79
N ALA A 42 -2.22 -0.66 10.58
CA ALA A 42 -2.39 -2.09 10.32
C ALA A 42 -1.12 -2.90 10.65
N GLY A 43 0.00 -2.23 10.97
CA GLY A 43 1.26 -2.85 11.36
C GLY A 43 2.18 -3.21 10.19
N LEU A 44 2.01 -2.56 9.03
CA LEU A 44 2.95 -2.72 7.92
C LEU A 44 4.27 -2.04 8.26
N ASP A 45 5.39 -2.73 7.99
CA ASP A 45 6.71 -2.13 8.15
C ASP A 45 7.01 -1.15 6.99
N LEU A 46 6.90 0.14 7.29
CA LEU A 46 7.18 1.24 6.37
C LEU A 46 8.62 1.77 6.48
N THR A 47 9.48 1.09 7.27
CA THR A 47 10.87 1.48 7.46
C THR A 47 11.61 1.53 6.12
N GLY A 48 12.42 2.59 5.95
CA GLY A 48 13.20 2.84 4.73
C GLY A 48 12.43 3.59 3.64
N CYS A 49 11.11 3.72 3.74
CA CYS A 49 10.34 4.61 2.88
C CYS A 49 10.33 6.02 3.46
N ASN A 50 10.68 7.02 2.65
CA ASN A 50 10.75 8.41 3.09
C ASN A 50 9.50 9.17 2.61
N VAL A 51 8.55 9.39 3.53
CA VAL A 51 7.28 10.08 3.26
C VAL A 51 7.44 11.49 2.71
N HIS A 52 8.55 12.18 3.02
CA HIS A 52 8.81 13.52 2.52
C HIS A 52 9.31 13.56 1.07
N ARG A 53 9.64 12.41 0.45
CA ARG A 53 10.09 12.36 -0.95
C ARG A 53 8.97 12.60 -1.95
N ILE A 54 7.73 12.27 -1.60
CA ILE A 54 6.58 12.41 -2.50
C ILE A 54 5.60 13.40 -1.86
N THR A 55 5.72 14.66 -2.24
CA THR A 55 4.68 15.66 -1.97
C THR A 55 3.44 15.36 -2.80
N GLU A 56 2.27 15.44 -2.16
CA GLU A 56 0.96 15.20 -2.77
C GLU A 56 0.90 13.86 -3.52
N PRO A 57 1.00 12.73 -2.81
CA PRO A 57 1.16 11.41 -3.43
C PRO A 57 0.01 11.04 -4.39
N GLU A 58 -1.22 11.49 -4.11
CA GLU A 58 -2.36 11.33 -5.02
C GLU A 58 -2.19 12.10 -6.34
N HIS A 59 -1.80 13.37 -6.27
CA HIS A 59 -1.51 14.18 -7.47
C HIS A 59 -0.31 13.64 -8.25
N ARG A 60 0.70 13.12 -7.55
CA ARG A 60 1.85 12.47 -8.20
C ARG A 60 1.43 11.19 -8.90
N LEU A 61 0.62 10.35 -8.25
CA LEU A 61 0.06 9.14 -8.84
C LEU A 61 -0.74 9.47 -10.11
N TYR A 62 -1.66 10.42 -10.03
CA TYR A 62 -2.49 10.81 -11.18
C TYR A 62 -1.65 11.29 -12.37
N ARG A 63 -0.61 12.10 -12.12
CA ARG A 63 0.34 12.54 -13.18
C ARG A 63 1.10 11.39 -13.83
N LEU A 64 1.56 10.40 -13.04
CA LEU A 64 2.24 9.22 -13.58
C LEU A 64 1.31 8.40 -14.46
N LEU A 65 0.06 8.20 -14.03
CA LEU A 65 -0.94 7.47 -14.81
C LEU A 65 -1.31 8.19 -16.11
N GLY A 66 -1.38 9.52 -16.10
CA GLY A 66 -1.68 10.33 -17.29
C GLY A 66 -0.55 10.41 -18.32
N ALA A 67 0.67 9.98 -17.96
CA ALA A 67 1.80 9.92 -18.89
C ALA A 67 1.79 8.65 -19.76
N GLU A 68 0.92 7.69 -19.45
CA GLU A 68 0.78 6.43 -20.17
C GLU A 68 -0.54 6.41 -20.96
N PRO A 69 -0.61 5.65 -22.07
CA PRO A 69 -1.86 5.51 -22.83
C PRO A 69 -3.02 4.94 -22.00
N GLY A 70 -4.24 5.36 -22.34
CA GLY A 70 -5.49 4.90 -21.71
C GLY A 70 -6.15 5.94 -20.83
N ASP A 71 -7.14 5.51 -20.04
CA ASP A 71 -7.85 6.38 -19.11
C ASP A 71 -7.16 6.40 -17.72
N PRO A 72 -6.51 7.52 -17.33
CA PRO A 72 -5.84 7.63 -16.05
C PRO A 72 -6.81 7.55 -14.88
N TYR A 73 -8.06 7.99 -15.05
CA TYR A 73 -9.05 7.99 -13.97
C TYR A 73 -9.50 6.56 -13.63
N SER A 74 -9.81 5.74 -14.64
CA SER A 74 -10.13 4.32 -14.45
C SER A 74 -8.99 3.56 -13.77
N ARG A 75 -7.75 3.81 -14.17
CA ARG A 75 -6.56 3.18 -13.57
C ARG A 75 -6.33 3.63 -12.13
N TYR A 76 -6.48 4.92 -11.86
CA TYR A 76 -6.42 5.48 -10.52
C TYR A 76 -7.42 4.78 -9.60
N ASN A 77 -8.68 4.69 -10.01
CA ASN A 77 -9.73 4.03 -9.23
C ASN A 77 -9.50 2.53 -9.05
N ALA A 78 -8.87 1.85 -10.01
CA ALA A 78 -8.47 0.46 -9.83
C ALA A 78 -7.43 0.30 -8.72
N LEU A 79 -6.37 1.11 -8.76
CA LEU A 79 -5.30 1.09 -7.78
C LEU A 79 -5.76 1.46 -6.37
N ILE A 80 -6.64 2.46 -6.22
CA ILE A 80 -7.21 2.83 -4.92
C ILE A 80 -8.07 1.71 -4.35
N ARG A 81 -8.89 1.04 -5.17
CA ARG A 81 -9.69 -0.10 -4.71
C ARG A 81 -8.82 -1.28 -4.27
N GLU A 82 -7.73 -1.54 -4.98
CA GLU A 82 -6.78 -2.59 -4.63
C GLU A 82 -6.06 -2.28 -3.31
N LEU A 83 -5.63 -1.03 -3.10
CA LEU A 83 -5.08 -0.56 -1.82
C LEU A 83 -6.09 -0.74 -0.67
N ILE A 84 -7.33 -0.29 -0.82
CA ILE A 84 -8.37 -0.40 0.22
C ILE A 84 -8.66 -1.88 0.54
N SER A 85 -8.68 -2.75 -0.48
CA SER A 85 -8.87 -4.19 -0.29
C SER A 85 -7.75 -4.81 0.54
N PHE A 86 -6.50 -4.43 0.26
CA PHE A 86 -5.35 -4.84 1.05
C PHE A 86 -5.45 -4.36 2.51
N GLU A 87 -5.72 -3.07 2.71
CA GLU A 87 -5.88 -2.47 4.05
C GLU A 87 -6.93 -3.21 4.88
N HIS A 88 -8.11 -3.46 4.32
CA HIS A 88 -9.16 -4.22 5.01
C HIS A 88 -8.71 -5.65 5.34
N SER A 89 -8.03 -6.33 4.42
CA SER A 89 -7.56 -7.69 4.66
C SER A 89 -6.55 -7.75 5.82
N MET A 90 -5.62 -6.80 5.87
CA MET A 90 -4.66 -6.65 6.98
C MET A 90 -5.34 -6.30 8.30
N GLU A 91 -6.25 -5.33 8.29
CA GLU A 91 -7.02 -4.93 9.48
C GLU A 91 -7.81 -6.12 10.06
N HIS A 92 -8.44 -6.94 9.19
CA HIS A 92 -9.13 -8.16 9.59
C HIS A 92 -8.19 -9.19 10.20
N GLU A 93 -7.03 -9.42 9.61
CA GLU A 93 -6.04 -10.34 10.17
C GLU A 93 -5.54 -9.85 11.53
N GLN A 94 -5.22 -8.56 11.65
CA GLN A 94 -4.76 -7.96 12.91
C GLN A 94 -5.84 -8.05 14.00
N ALA A 95 -7.11 -7.81 13.67
CA ALA A 95 -8.22 -7.98 14.58
C ALA A 95 -8.39 -9.44 15.04
N ARG A 96 -8.24 -10.41 14.12
CA ARG A 96 -8.26 -11.85 14.45
C ARG A 96 -7.12 -12.21 15.39
N ARG A 97 -5.90 -11.74 15.13
CA ARG A 97 -4.72 -11.98 15.98
C ARG A 97 -4.89 -11.40 17.38
N ARG A 98 -5.47 -10.20 17.51
CA ARG A 98 -5.77 -9.57 18.82
C ARG A 98 -6.85 -10.31 19.62
N ARG A 99 -7.80 -10.96 18.94
CA ARG A 99 -8.91 -11.69 19.57
C ARG A 99 -8.56 -13.14 19.92
N ALA A 100 -7.52 -13.71 19.30
CA ALA A 100 -7.01 -15.01 19.68
C ALA A 100 -6.55 -14.94 21.15
N PRO A 101 -7.14 -15.72 22.07
CA PRO A 101 -6.69 -15.73 23.45
C PRO A 101 -5.21 -16.13 23.47
N ALA A 102 -4.39 -15.42 24.25
CA ALA A 102 -3.05 -15.85 24.58
C ALA A 102 -3.17 -17.31 25.03
N ALA A 103 -2.68 -18.24 24.21
CA ALA A 103 -2.82 -19.66 24.49
C ALA A 103 -2.27 -19.89 25.89
N ALA A 104 -3.13 -20.47 26.72
CA ALA A 104 -2.88 -20.81 28.11
C ALA A 104 -1.47 -21.40 28.27
N ILE A 105 -0.66 -20.74 29.09
CA ILE A 105 0.52 -21.30 29.74
C ILE A 105 0.29 -21.14 31.24
#